data_AF-A0A183E2T5-F1
#
_entry.id   AF-A0A183E2T5-F1
#
_cell.length_a   1.000
_cell.length_b   1.000
_cell.length_c   1.000
_cell.angle_alpha   90.00
_cell.angle_beta   90.00
_cell.angle_gamma   90.00
#
_symmetry.space_group_name_H-M   'P 1'
#
loop_
_entity.id
_entity.type
_entity.pdbx_description
1 polymer ?
#
loop_
_entity_poly.entity_id
_entity_poly.type
_entity_poly.pdbx_seq_one_letter_code
_entity_poly.pdbx_strand_id
1 'polypeptide(L)'
;MHSTVVLRNFRHFLVLSNRTLSYETVDVRRINAMLNHEDASEYLKITPDGLEARCDVSSFESVRCTFEATEGVWFYEALILTPGVMQIGFATKHSRFLNH
;
A
#
# COMPACT_ATOMS: atom_id res chain seq x y z
N MET A 1 -3.74 9.50 -13.89
CA MET A 1 -4.88 9.33 -12.97
C MET A 1 -4.29 8.98 -11.63
N HIS A 2 -4.45 9.80 -10.60
CA HIS A 2 -3.88 9.53 -9.27
C HIS A 2 -4.87 8.71 -8.43
N SER A 3 -4.61 7.42 -8.30
CA SER A 3 -5.40 6.49 -7.48
C SER A 3 -4.74 6.34 -6.10
N THR A 4 -5.50 6.56 -5.02
CA THR A 4 -5.01 6.59 -3.63
C THR A 4 -6.05 5.93 -2.70
N VAL A 5 -5.58 5.04 -1.82
CA VAL A 5 -6.37 4.28 -0.83
C VAL A 5 -5.76 4.50 0.56
N VAL A 6 -6.51 5.10 1.50
CA VAL A 6 -6.06 5.52 2.86
C VAL A 6 -7.27 5.79 3.77
N LEU A 7 -7.08 5.79 5.09
CA LEU A 7 -7.73 6.73 6.01
C LEU A 7 -6.82 7.97 6.26
N ARG A 8 -6.99 9.05 5.48
CA ARG A 8 -6.44 10.44 5.58
C ARG A 8 -5.06 10.82 4.95
N ASN A 9 -5.15 11.62 3.86
CA ASN A 9 -4.30 12.72 3.31
C ASN A 9 -2.87 12.98 3.84
N PHE A 10 -1.85 13.12 2.95
CA PHE A 10 -0.80 14.18 3.00
C PHE A 10 -0.01 14.42 1.68
N ARG A 11 0.49 15.66 1.48
CA ARG A 11 1.23 16.19 0.29
C ARG A 11 2.76 16.36 0.56
N HIS A 12 3.56 16.17 -0.51
CA HIS A 12 4.96 16.61 -0.79
C HIS A 12 6.09 16.16 0.17
N PHE A 13 7.08 15.39 -0.34
CA PHE A 13 8.25 14.94 0.43
C PHE A 13 9.43 15.92 0.29
N LEU A 14 9.84 16.57 1.39
CA LEU A 14 11.10 17.29 1.55
C LEU A 14 12.05 16.44 2.42
N VAL A 15 13.27 16.20 1.95
CA VAL A 15 14.32 15.54 2.77
C VAL A 15 14.99 16.62 3.62
N LEU A 16 14.56 16.72 4.88
CA LEU A 16 15.16 17.63 5.86
C LEU A 16 16.23 16.86 6.65
N SER A 17 17.42 17.44 6.81
CA SER A 17 18.59 16.81 7.46
C SER A 17 18.34 16.36 8.90
N ASN A 18 17.35 16.93 9.58
CA ASN A 18 16.95 16.60 10.95
C ASN A 18 15.59 15.88 11.03
N ARG A 19 15.11 15.29 9.94
CA ARG A 19 13.83 14.56 9.96
C ARG A 19 14.05 13.15 10.50
N THR A 20 13.43 12.83 11.62
CA THR A 20 13.29 11.46 12.10
C THR A 20 12.65 10.59 11.03
N LEU A 21 13.18 9.39 10.82
CA LEU A 21 12.68 8.49 9.78
C LEU A 21 11.29 8.02 10.20
N SER A 22 10.35 8.00 9.25
CA SER A 22 8.95 7.80 9.62
C SER A 22 8.68 6.41 10.22
N TYR A 23 9.45 5.38 9.86
CA TYR A 23 9.36 4.05 10.48
C TYR A 23 9.79 4.03 11.96
N GLU A 24 10.57 5.02 12.40
CA GLU A 24 11.02 5.14 13.81
C GLU A 24 9.96 5.80 14.69
N THR A 25 8.98 6.47 14.06
CA THR A 25 7.96 7.27 14.75
C THR A 25 6.61 6.57 14.85
N VAL A 26 6.40 5.50 14.10
CA VAL A 26 5.10 4.83 13.97
C VAL A 26 5.10 3.52 14.77
N ASP A 27 4.11 3.38 15.65
CA ASP A 27 3.91 2.15 16.43
C ASP A 27 3.05 1.15 15.65
N VAL A 28 3.69 0.12 15.10
CA VAL A 28 3.03 -0.94 14.33
C VAL A 28 2.70 -2.18 15.16
N ARG A 29 2.94 -2.18 16.48
CA ARG A 29 2.80 -3.39 17.33
C ARG A 29 1.39 -4.01 17.35
N ARG A 30 0.37 -3.26 16.97
CA ARG A 30 -1.04 -3.71 16.91
C ARG A 30 -1.52 -4.05 15.50
N ILE A 31 -0.64 -3.97 14.50
CA ILE A 31 -0.96 -4.23 13.11
C ILE A 31 -0.57 -5.68 12.81
N ASN A 32 -1.57 -6.51 12.49
CA ASN A 32 -1.37 -7.94 12.22
C ASN A 32 -1.10 -8.23 10.74
N ALA A 33 -1.55 -7.35 9.84
CA ALA A 33 -1.34 -7.46 8.40
C ALA A 33 -1.16 -6.05 7.82
N MET A 34 -0.22 -5.91 6.90
CA MET A 34 0.10 -4.65 6.23
C MET A 34 0.40 -4.90 4.76
N LEU A 35 0.48 -3.85 3.96
CA LEU A 35 0.96 -3.92 2.58
C LEU A 35 2.46 -4.23 2.58
N ASN A 36 2.85 -5.25 1.81
CA ASN A 36 4.21 -5.75 1.80
C ASN A 36 5.06 -4.95 0.82
N HIS A 37 5.98 -4.14 1.34
CA HIS A 37 6.89 -3.35 0.52
C HIS A 37 7.83 -4.21 -0.36
N GLU A 38 8.18 -5.42 0.09
CA GLU A 38 9.02 -6.35 -0.69
C GLU A 38 8.26 -7.00 -1.86
N ASP A 39 6.93 -6.85 -1.87
CA ASP A 39 6.02 -7.44 -2.85
C ASP A 39 5.09 -6.36 -3.45
N ALA A 40 5.68 -5.19 -3.67
CA ALA A 40 5.07 -4.03 -4.29
C ALA A 40 5.79 -3.67 -5.60
N SER A 41 5.05 -3.11 -6.57
CA SER A 41 5.65 -2.50 -7.76
C SER A 41 6.44 -1.24 -7.39
N GLU A 42 7.49 -0.95 -8.16
CA GLU A 42 8.54 0.05 -7.86
C GLU A 42 8.02 1.45 -7.53
N TYR A 43 6.95 1.91 -8.20
CA TYR A 43 6.47 3.28 -8.06
C TYR A 43 5.32 3.44 -7.06
N LEU A 44 4.91 2.35 -6.42
CA LEU A 44 3.89 2.39 -5.39
C LEU A 44 4.46 2.99 -4.10
N LYS A 45 3.79 4.01 -3.57
CA LYS A 45 4.16 4.61 -2.28
C LYS A 45 3.29 3.98 -1.20
N ILE A 46 3.94 3.47 -0.16
CA ILE A 46 3.29 2.87 1.00
C ILE A 46 3.58 3.73 2.22
N THR A 47 2.59 3.95 3.08
CA THR A 47 2.79 4.66 4.34
C THR A 47 3.67 3.89 5.32
N PRO A 48 4.28 4.57 6.31
CA PRO A 48 5.15 3.92 7.29
C PRO A 48 4.44 2.89 8.18
N ASP A 49 3.11 2.99 8.37
CA ASP A 49 2.31 1.97 9.04
C ASP A 49 1.92 0.80 8.13
N GLY A 50 2.18 0.91 6.83
CA GLY A 50 1.88 -0.10 5.83
C GLY A 50 0.40 -0.23 5.48
N LEU A 51 -0.45 0.75 5.83
CA LEU A 51 -1.91 0.65 5.67
C LEU A 51 -2.48 1.51 4.53
N GLU A 52 -1.68 2.36 3.91
CA GLU A 52 -2.05 3.13 2.72
C GLU A 52 -1.12 2.84 1.55
N ALA A 53 -1.71 2.84 0.36
CA ALA A 53 -0.99 2.85 -0.89
C ALA A 53 -1.46 3.99 -1.80
N ARG A 54 -0.49 4.60 -2.46
CA ARG A 54 -0.70 5.66 -3.43
C ARG A 54 0.11 5.40 -4.69
N CYS A 55 -0.56 5.49 -5.83
CA CYS A 55 0.09 5.48 -7.14
C CYS A 55 0.03 6.88 -7.76
N ASP A 56 1.21 7.43 -8.07
CA ASP A 56 1.35 8.74 -8.72
C ASP A 56 1.72 8.68 -10.20
N VAL A 57 1.97 7.47 -10.69
CA VAL A 57 2.36 7.22 -12.08
C VAL A 57 1.15 6.83 -12.93
N SER A 58 1.32 6.80 -14.24
CA SER A 58 0.26 6.37 -15.17
C SER A 58 0.15 4.85 -15.32
N SER A 59 1.14 4.09 -14.85
CA SER A 59 1.15 2.62 -14.85
C SER A 59 0.30 2.04 -13.71
N PHE A 60 -0.14 0.79 -13.90
CA PHE A 60 -0.78 0.01 -12.86
C PHE A 60 0.27 -0.59 -11.93
N GLU A 61 0.45 0.03 -10.78
CA GLU A 61 1.27 -0.50 -9.70
C GLU A 61 0.43 -1.42 -8.80
N SER A 62 1.03 -2.48 -8.28
CA SER A 62 0.34 -3.49 -7.47
C SER A 62 1.10 -3.79 -6.18
N VAL A 63 0.38 -4.27 -5.17
CA VAL A 63 0.97 -4.73 -3.90
C VAL A 63 0.11 -5.83 -3.30
N ARG A 64 0.75 -6.79 -2.64
CA ARG A 64 0.07 -7.79 -1.79
C ARG A 64 0.29 -7.45 -0.31
N CYS A 65 -0.57 -7.98 0.56
CA CYS A 65 -0.37 -7.84 2.00
C CYS A 65 0.61 -8.90 2.53
N THR A 66 1.09 -8.71 3.76
CA THR A 66 2.03 -9.60 4.47
C THR A 66 1.37 -10.86 5.02
N PHE A 67 0.06 -11.03 4.84
CA PHE A 67 -0.70 -12.14 5.39
C PHE A 67 -1.49 -12.84 4.29
N GLU A 68 -1.42 -14.16 4.24
CA GLU A 68 -2.17 -14.96 3.28
C GLU A 68 -3.41 -15.61 3.93
N ALA A 69 -4.54 -15.52 3.23
CA ALA A 69 -5.73 -16.29 3.57
C ALA A 69 -5.56 -17.72 3.01
N THR A 70 -5.47 -18.71 3.88
CA THR A 70 -5.18 -20.11 3.52
C THR A 70 -6.41 -21.03 3.63
N GLU A 71 -7.12 -20.95 4.75
CA GLU A 71 -8.28 -21.79 5.05
C GLU A 71 -9.40 -20.97 5.70
N GLY A 72 -10.66 -21.31 5.40
CA GLY A 72 -11.84 -20.69 5.99
C GLY A 72 -12.43 -19.55 5.15
N VAL A 73 -13.24 -18.71 5.79
CA VAL A 73 -13.91 -17.57 5.14
C VAL A 73 -13.26 -16.29 5.61
N TRP A 74 -12.80 -15.47 4.66
CA TRP A 74 -12.06 -14.25 4.92
C TRP A 74 -12.74 -13.05 4.27
N PHE A 75 -12.58 -11.89 4.89
CA PHE A 75 -12.95 -10.61 4.34
C PHE A 75 -11.89 -9.57 4.72
N TYR A 76 -11.81 -8.52 3.92
CA TYR A 76 -11.04 -7.33 4.23
C TYR A 76 -11.84 -6.11 3.77
N GLU A 77 -11.50 -4.95 4.32
CA GLU A 77 -12.11 -3.69 3.96
C GLU A 77 -11.06 -2.78 3.33
N ALA A 78 -11.48 -1.95 2.38
CA ALA A 78 -10.62 -0.96 1.74
C ALA A 78 -11.36 0.38 1.66
N LEU A 79 -10.68 1.47 2.05
CA LEU A 79 -11.22 2.82 1.92
C LEU A 79 -10.58 3.55 0.73
N ILE A 80 -11.41 3.90 -0.24
CA ILE A 80 -10.99 4.66 -1.42
C ILE A 80 -10.96 6.15 -1.11
N LEU A 81 -9.80 6.79 -1.23
CA LEU A 81 -9.67 8.23 -0.95
C LEU A 81 -9.81 9.11 -2.17
N THR A 82 -9.39 8.63 -3.34
CA THR A 82 -9.38 9.44 -4.56
C THR A 82 -10.10 8.73 -5.70
N PRO A 83 -10.65 9.50 -6.66
CA PRO A 83 -11.17 8.92 -7.88
C PRO A 83 -10.02 8.37 -8.74
N GLY A 84 -10.28 7.28 -9.47
CA GLY A 84 -9.32 6.67 -10.37
C GLY A 84 -9.66 5.21 -10.60
N VAL A 85 -9.03 4.61 -11.62
CA VAL A 85 -9.16 3.18 -11.85
C VAL A 85 -8.29 2.45 -10.84
N MET A 86 -8.90 1.50 -10.14
CA MET A 86 -8.24 0.64 -9.15
C MET A 86 -8.77 -0.77 -9.33
N GLN A 87 -7.89 -1.77 -9.21
CA GLN A 87 -8.27 -3.17 -9.13
C GLN A 87 -7.92 -3.66 -7.72
N ILE A 88 -8.94 -4.11 -7.00
CA ILE A 88 -8.81 -4.52 -5.59
C ILE A 88 -9.43 -5.91 -5.48
N GLY A 89 -8.67 -6.85 -4.93
CA GLY A 89 -9.07 -8.25 -4.91
C GLY A 89 -8.05 -9.15 -4.24
N PHE A 90 -8.30 -10.44 -4.32
CA PHE A 90 -7.35 -11.47 -3.90
C PHE A 90 -6.43 -11.83 -5.06
N ALA A 91 -5.17 -12.08 -4.74
CA ALA A 91 -4.16 -12.56 -5.67
C ALA A 91 -3.43 -13.76 -5.07
N THR A 92 -3.01 -14.68 -5.94
CA THR A 92 -2.18 -15.82 -5.51
C THR A 92 -0.71 -15.46 -5.61
N LYS A 93 0.16 -16.26 -4.97
CA LYS A 93 1.62 -16.09 -5.15
C LYS A 93 2.13 -16.24 -6.58
N HIS A 94 1.30 -16.83 -7.46
CA HIS A 94 1.61 -17.03 -8.87
C HIS A 94 1.10 -15.90 -9.76
N SER A 95 0.28 -14.99 -9.22
CA SER A 95 -0.15 -13.80 -9.91
C SER A 95 1.07 -12.91 -10.18
N ARG A 96 1.29 -12.56 -11.45
CA ARG A 96 2.34 -11.63 -11.85
C ARG A 96 1.72 -10.28 -12.14
N PHE A 97 2.28 -9.24 -11.54
CA PHE A 97 1.94 -7.86 -11.87
C PHE A 97 2.87 -7.41 -12.99
N LEU A 98 2.30 -7.24 -14.18
CA LEU A 98 3.05 -6.76 -15.34
C LEU A 98 3.08 -5.23 -15.25
N ASN A 99 4.24 -4.69 -14.91
CA ASN A 99 4.50 -3.27 -15.09
C ASN A 99 4.87 -3.07 -16.58
N HIS A 100 4.22 -2.09 -17.23
CA HIS A 100 4.28 -1.89 -18.69
C HIS A 100 5.32 -0.86 -19.11
#